data_AF-A0A8T4RQG2-F1
#
_entry.id   AF-A0A8T4RQG2-F1
#
_cell.length_a   1.000
_cell.length_b   1.000
_cell.length_c   1.000
_cell.angle_alpha   90.00
_cell.angle_beta   90.00
_cell.angle_gamma   90.00
#
_symmetry.space_group_name_H-M   'P 1'
#
loop_
_entity.id
_entity.type
_entity.pdbx_description
1 polymer ?
#
loop_
_entity_poly.entity_id
_entity_poly.type
_entity_poly.pdbx_seq_one_letter_code
_entity_poly.pdbx_strand_id
1 'polypeptide(L)'
;MVGCTNKNENIVNDALIKNYRTTNLFPNYETIFSGDVSGDSVLVGLTPLQITDTTLTFQIGLNTHSVDLSQFDLKEIVVLEYEGKIVKPVEVPSLSGHHSSGNLVFNTEKNIKEFKVTIFGIPTIETRVFEWSLTK
;
A
#
# COMPACT_ATOMS: atom_id res chain seq x y z
N MET A 1 37.11 -12.40 -23.58
CA MET A 1 36.25 -11.24 -23.28
C MET A 1 34.84 -11.77 -23.14
N VAL A 2 34.36 -11.95 -21.91
CA VAL A 2 32.98 -12.38 -21.68
C VAL A 2 32.16 -11.11 -21.45
N GLY A 3 31.20 -10.88 -22.34
CA GLY A 3 30.30 -9.75 -22.29
C GLY A 3 29.36 -9.83 -21.10
N CYS A 4 29.18 -8.70 -20.41
CA CYS A 4 28.07 -8.47 -19.51
C CYS A 4 26.94 -7.85 -20.34
N THR A 5 26.06 -8.69 -20.88
CA THR A 5 24.78 -8.23 -21.42
C THR A 5 23.90 -7.77 -20.27
N ASN A 6 23.41 -6.54 -20.38
CA ASN A 6 22.40 -5.94 -19.52
C ASN A 6 21.20 -6.88 -19.34
N LYS A 7 21.15 -7.53 -18.18
CA LYS A 7 19.92 -8.00 -17.55
C LYS A 7 19.82 -7.17 -16.28
N ASN A 8 18.73 -6.41 -16.10
CA ASN A 8 18.06 -6.22 -14.80
C ASN A 8 16.99 -5.12 -14.75
N GLU A 9 16.36 -4.76 -15.87
CA GLU A 9 15.15 -3.91 -15.79
C GLU A 9 13.86 -4.70 -15.45
N ASN A 10 13.95 -6.03 -15.27
CA ASN A 10 12.79 -6.88 -14.96
C ASN A 10 12.92 -7.71 -13.66
N ILE A 11 14.00 -7.58 -12.88
CA ILE A 11 14.19 -8.38 -11.66
C ILE A 11 13.62 -7.70 -10.40
N VAL A 12 13.61 -6.37 -10.35
CA VAL A 12 12.97 -5.63 -9.24
C VAL A 12 11.48 -5.95 -9.14
N ASN A 13 10.80 -6.12 -10.27
CA ASN A 13 9.40 -6.52 -10.27
C ASN A 13 9.20 -7.93 -9.69
N ASP A 14 10.07 -8.90 -9.94
CA ASP A 14 9.76 -10.31 -9.59
C ASP A 14 9.91 -10.63 -8.09
N ALA A 15 10.80 -9.94 -7.36
CA ALA A 15 10.94 -10.09 -5.91
C ALA A 15 9.88 -9.29 -5.13
N LEU A 16 9.52 -8.10 -5.63
CA LEU A 16 8.44 -7.28 -5.08
C LEU A 16 7.10 -7.96 -5.30
N ILE A 17 6.84 -8.41 -6.53
CA ILE A 17 5.68 -9.19 -6.88
C ILE A 17 5.66 -10.51 -6.09
N LYS A 18 6.78 -11.17 -5.77
CA LYS A 18 6.76 -12.39 -4.92
C LYS A 18 6.21 -12.17 -3.51
N ASN A 19 6.51 -11.03 -2.87
CA ASN A 19 5.94 -10.69 -1.56
C ASN A 19 4.46 -10.28 -1.65
N TYR A 20 3.99 -9.82 -2.82
CA TYR A 20 2.56 -9.62 -3.12
C TYR A 20 1.88 -10.86 -3.78
N ARG A 21 2.66 -11.87 -4.20
CA ARG A 21 2.23 -13.10 -4.90
C ARG A 21 2.30 -14.34 -4.04
N THR A 22 2.58 -14.24 -2.75
CA THR A 22 2.11 -15.26 -1.82
C THR A 22 0.60 -15.12 -1.71
N THR A 23 -0.07 -15.69 -2.72
CA THR A 23 -1.51 -15.80 -2.92
C THR A 23 -2.24 -14.47 -3.07
N ASN A 24 -2.84 -14.25 -4.25
CA ASN A 24 -3.96 -13.33 -4.39
C ASN A 24 -5.10 -13.90 -3.53
N LEU A 25 -5.05 -13.68 -2.20
CA LEU A 25 -5.99 -14.24 -1.23
C LEU A 25 -7.41 -13.65 -1.38
N PHE A 26 -7.54 -12.61 -2.20
CA PHE A 26 -8.78 -11.91 -2.48
C PHE A 26 -8.86 -11.59 -3.98
N PRO A 27 -9.31 -12.54 -4.82
CA PRO A 27 -9.21 -12.48 -6.28
C PRO A 27 -10.00 -11.35 -6.97
N ASN A 28 -10.60 -10.42 -6.21
CA ASN A 28 -11.60 -9.48 -6.70
C ASN A 28 -11.15 -8.01 -6.68
N TYR A 29 -9.97 -7.68 -6.13
CA TYR A 29 -9.53 -6.29 -6.00
C TYR A 29 -8.11 -6.06 -6.51
N GLU A 30 -7.93 -5.00 -7.30
CA GLU A 30 -6.63 -4.60 -7.84
C GLU A 30 -5.76 -3.96 -6.75
N THR A 31 -4.47 -4.30 -6.78
CA THR A 31 -3.45 -3.64 -5.96
C THR A 31 -2.95 -2.40 -6.70
N ILE A 32 -3.03 -1.24 -6.05
CA ILE A 32 -2.49 0.01 -6.60
C ILE A 32 -1.14 0.28 -5.93
N PHE A 33 -0.16 0.66 -6.75
CA PHE A 33 1.20 0.99 -6.31
C PHE A 33 1.51 2.47 -6.47
N SER A 34 2.35 2.99 -5.59
CA SER A 34 2.91 4.34 -5.67
C SER A 34 4.39 4.31 -5.29
N GLY A 35 5.23 5.04 -6.02
CA GLY A 35 6.68 5.10 -5.82
C GLY A 35 7.46 3.92 -6.42
N ASP A 36 8.71 3.76 -5.99
CA ASP A 36 9.64 2.73 -6.45
C ASP A 36 10.66 2.39 -5.34
N VAL A 37 11.61 1.50 -5.63
CA VAL A 37 12.68 1.09 -4.69
C VAL A 37 14.06 1.66 -5.06
N SER A 38 14.11 2.72 -5.87
CA SER A 38 15.35 3.35 -6.31
C SER A 38 15.80 4.43 -5.31
N GLY A 39 17.11 4.45 -4.99
CA GLY A 39 17.71 5.47 -4.12
C GLY A 39 16.97 5.64 -2.79
N ASP A 40 16.43 6.84 -2.56
CA ASP A 40 15.71 7.25 -1.34
C ASP A 40 14.18 7.13 -1.46
N SER A 41 13.71 6.36 -2.44
CA SER A 41 12.29 6.14 -2.69
C SER A 41 11.72 4.99 -1.85
N VAL A 42 10.40 4.99 -1.76
CA VAL A 42 9.62 3.94 -1.10
C VAL A 42 8.53 3.49 -2.06
N LEU A 43 8.45 2.19 -2.32
CA LEU A 43 7.33 1.58 -3.00
C LEU A 43 6.26 1.25 -1.97
N VAL A 44 5.05 1.76 -2.18
CA VAL A 44 3.88 1.43 -1.35
C VAL A 44 2.84 0.77 -2.23
N GLY A 45 2.37 -0.40 -1.81
CA GLY A 45 1.26 -1.11 -2.43
C GLY A 45 0.09 -1.21 -1.46
N LEU A 46 -1.12 -1.00 -1.96
CA LEU A 46 -2.37 -1.17 -1.22
C LEU A 46 -3.34 -2.07 -2.00
N THR A 47 -3.94 -3.03 -1.31
CA THR A 47 -4.93 -3.96 -1.85
C THR A 47 -6.14 -4.01 -0.94
N PRO A 48 -7.36 -3.69 -1.39
CA PRO A 48 -8.57 -3.99 -0.62
C PRO A 48 -8.68 -5.50 -0.39
N LEU A 49 -8.89 -5.94 0.85
CA LEU A 49 -9.08 -7.35 1.20
C LEU A 49 -10.53 -7.68 1.48
N GLN A 50 -11.20 -6.80 2.24
CA GLN A 50 -12.54 -7.05 2.71
C GLN A 50 -13.30 -5.75 2.89
N ILE A 51 -14.54 -5.73 2.38
CA ILE A 51 -15.48 -4.63 2.54
C ILE A 51 -16.75 -5.20 3.16
N THR A 52 -17.06 -4.77 4.38
CA THR A 52 -18.28 -5.14 5.08
C THR A 52 -19.18 -3.93 5.23
N ASP A 53 -20.29 -4.08 5.96
CA ASP A 53 -21.16 -2.96 6.31
C ASP A 53 -20.55 -2.05 7.38
N THR A 54 -19.47 -2.46 8.06
CA THR A 54 -18.91 -1.67 9.18
C THR A 54 -17.40 -1.50 9.13
N THR A 55 -16.72 -2.19 8.21
CA THR A 55 -15.27 -2.18 8.12
C THR A 55 -14.80 -2.26 6.68
N LEU A 56 -13.68 -1.59 6.43
CA LEU A 56 -12.89 -1.71 5.21
C LEU A 56 -11.45 -2.07 5.60
N THR A 57 -10.99 -3.22 5.11
CA THR A 57 -9.65 -3.75 5.39
C THR A 57 -8.81 -3.74 4.12
N PHE A 58 -7.60 -3.22 4.23
CA PHE A 58 -6.57 -3.26 3.19
C PHE A 58 -5.36 -4.06 3.64
N GLN A 59 -4.71 -4.74 2.70
CA GLN A 59 -3.31 -5.13 2.82
C GLN A 59 -2.47 -3.94 2.39
N ILE A 60 -1.56 -3.48 3.25
CA ILE A 60 -0.50 -2.55 2.87
C ILE A 60 0.82 -3.29 2.81
N GLY A 61 1.66 -2.91 1.85
CA GLY A 61 3.07 -3.27 1.81
C GLY A 61 3.93 -2.05 1.48
N LEU A 62 5.07 -1.95 2.16
CA LEU A 62 6.05 -0.89 1.98
C LEU A 62 7.41 -1.53 1.77
N ASN A 63 8.14 -1.02 0.78
CA ASN A 63 9.49 -1.46 0.49
C ASN A 63 10.38 -0.27 0.13
N THR A 64 11.52 -0.19 0.78
CA THR A 64 12.58 0.78 0.53
C THR A 64 13.94 0.12 0.82
N HIS A 65 15.03 0.70 0.33
CA HIS A 65 16.39 0.24 0.60
C HIS A 65 17.21 1.17 1.50
N SER A 66 16.67 2.34 1.84
CA SER A 66 17.41 3.46 2.42
C SER A 66 16.65 4.17 3.53
N VAL A 67 15.32 4.15 3.50
CA VAL A 67 14.47 4.81 4.49
C VAL A 67 14.09 3.83 5.60
N ASP A 68 14.35 4.20 6.85
CA ASP A 68 13.82 3.45 7.99
C ASP A 68 12.33 3.74 8.15
N LEU A 69 11.48 2.73 7.99
CA LEU A 69 10.03 2.87 8.06
C LEU A 69 9.51 3.03 9.50
N SER A 70 10.31 2.70 10.52
CA SER A 70 9.89 2.77 11.93
C SER A 70 9.63 4.20 12.41
N GLN A 71 10.10 5.21 11.67
CA GLN A 71 9.88 6.62 11.98
C GLN A 71 8.48 7.12 11.62
N PHE A 72 7.68 6.34 10.87
CA PHE A 72 6.35 6.75 10.41
C PHE A 72 5.24 6.10 11.23
N ASP A 73 4.25 6.90 11.63
CA ASP A 73 3.03 6.40 12.27
C ASP A 73 1.87 6.42 11.28
N LEU A 74 1.49 5.24 10.78
CA LEU A 74 0.37 5.07 9.86
C LEU A 74 -0.96 5.54 10.44
N LYS A 75 -1.15 5.58 11.77
CA LYS A 75 -2.40 6.11 12.36
C LYS A 75 -2.56 7.60 12.14
N GLU A 76 -1.44 8.31 12.02
CA GLU A 76 -1.43 9.77 11.88
C GLU A 76 -1.36 10.22 10.43
N ILE A 77 -0.70 9.44 9.57
CA ILE A 77 -0.45 9.84 8.17
C ILE A 77 -1.37 9.18 7.15
N VAL A 78 -2.28 8.29 7.56
CA VAL A 78 -3.22 7.63 6.65
C VAL A 78 -4.66 8.02 6.94
N VAL A 79 -5.39 8.35 5.88
CA VAL A 79 -6.83 8.60 5.95
C VAL A 79 -7.56 7.86 4.84
N LEU A 80 -8.79 7.43 5.14
CA LEU A 80 -9.76 6.95 4.18
C LEU A 80 -10.81 8.03 3.96
N GLU A 81 -11.06 8.38 2.70
CA GLU A 81 -12.14 9.26 2.28
C GLU A 81 -13.18 8.45 1.51
N TYR A 82 -14.45 8.60 1.89
CA TYR A 82 -15.59 8.03 1.17
C TYR A 82 -16.83 8.89 1.39
N GLU A 83 -17.58 9.16 0.33
CA GLU A 83 -18.83 9.95 0.41
C GLU A 83 -18.71 11.27 1.19
N GLY A 84 -17.56 11.96 1.06
CA GLY A 84 -17.26 13.21 1.78
C GLY A 84 -16.91 13.05 3.26
N LYS A 85 -16.84 11.82 3.80
CA LYS A 85 -16.31 11.52 5.12
C LYS A 85 -14.82 11.23 5.05
N ILE A 86 -14.08 11.64 6.07
CA ILE A 86 -12.67 11.33 6.26
C ILE A 86 -12.52 10.62 7.60
N VAL A 87 -11.91 9.42 7.59
CA VAL A 87 -11.69 8.60 8.78
C VAL A 87 -10.25 8.13 8.87
N LYS A 88 -9.72 8.07 10.10
CA LYS A 88 -8.43 7.47 10.41
C LYS A 88 -8.56 5.95 10.57
N PRO A 89 -7.48 5.16 10.36
CA PRO A 89 -7.52 3.74 10.59
C PRO A 89 -7.67 3.42 12.09
N VAL A 90 -8.38 2.34 12.39
CA VAL A 90 -8.53 1.80 13.74
C VAL A 90 -7.45 0.76 14.05
N GLU A 91 -6.92 0.11 13.01
CA GLU A 91 -5.83 -0.85 13.08
C GLU A 91 -4.80 -0.53 11.99
N VAL A 92 -3.52 -0.57 12.35
CA VAL A 92 -2.40 -0.40 11.43
C VAL A 92 -1.34 -1.45 11.74
N PRO A 93 -0.53 -1.88 10.76
CA PRO A 93 0.63 -2.69 11.06
C PRO A 93 1.70 -1.84 11.74
N SER A 94 2.54 -2.48 12.56
CA SER A 94 3.76 -1.86 13.05
C SER A 94 4.78 -1.79 11.92
N LEU A 95 5.26 -0.59 11.60
CA LEU A 95 6.34 -0.40 10.64
C LEU A 95 7.70 -0.65 11.32
N SER A 96 8.57 -1.39 10.65
CA SER A 96 9.92 -1.66 11.14
C SER A 96 10.91 -1.91 10.00
N GLY A 97 12.15 -1.47 10.19
CA GLY A 97 13.22 -1.65 9.20
C GLY A 97 12.88 -1.02 7.85
N HIS A 98 13.27 -1.68 6.76
CA HIS A 98 13.14 -1.13 5.40
C HIS A 98 12.00 -1.78 4.60
N HIS A 99 11.45 -2.89 5.09
CA HIS A 99 10.35 -3.62 4.46
C HIS A 99 9.28 -3.89 5.52
N SER A 100 8.02 -3.59 5.23
CA SER A 100 6.92 -3.84 6.17
C SER A 100 5.63 -4.16 5.42
N SER A 101 4.78 -4.99 6.00
CA SER A 101 3.45 -5.28 5.47
C SER A 101 2.49 -5.63 6.60
N GLY A 102 1.19 -5.46 6.34
CA GLY A 102 0.14 -5.95 7.23
C GLY A 102 -1.21 -5.31 6.92
N ASN A 103 -2.13 -5.41 7.87
CA ASN A 103 -3.51 -4.99 7.68
C ASN A 103 -3.72 -3.56 8.15
N LEU A 104 -4.40 -2.78 7.31
CA LEU A 104 -4.87 -1.46 7.59
C LEU A 104 -6.41 -1.53 7.63
N VAL A 105 -7.00 -1.26 8.79
CA VAL A 105 -8.46 -1.41 9.00
C VAL A 105 -9.07 -0.06 9.31
N PHE A 106 -10.18 0.24 8.65
CA PHE A 106 -11.02 1.40 8.91
C PHE A 106 -12.40 0.95 9.36
N ASN A 107 -12.97 1.66 10.32
CA ASN A 107 -14.40 1.56 10.57
C ASN A 107 -15.13 2.39 9.51
N THR A 108 -16.08 1.76 8.85
CA THR A 108 -17.04 2.40 7.95
C THR A 108 -18.43 2.30 8.57
N GLU A 109 -19.37 3.09 8.08
CA GLU A 109 -20.77 3.03 8.56
C GLU A 109 -21.67 2.20 7.62
N LYS A 110 -21.12 1.77 6.49
CA LYS A 110 -21.79 0.96 5.49
C LYS A 110 -20.79 0.32 4.53
N ASN A 111 -21.30 -0.55 3.66
CA ASN A 111 -20.58 -1.03 2.50
C ASN A 111 -20.38 0.13 1.50
N ILE A 112 -19.11 0.45 1.21
CA ILE A 112 -18.73 1.55 0.31
C ILE A 112 -18.20 1.00 -1.01
N LYS A 113 -18.56 1.67 -2.11
CA LYS A 113 -18.14 1.27 -3.47
C LYS A 113 -17.07 2.17 -4.05
N GLU A 114 -17.03 3.42 -3.61
CA GLU A 114 -16.07 4.43 -4.04
C GLU A 114 -15.36 4.96 -2.81
N PHE A 115 -14.04 4.88 -2.83
CA PHE A 115 -13.23 5.32 -1.72
C PHE A 115 -11.81 5.64 -2.15
N LYS A 116 -11.17 6.49 -1.36
CA LYS A 116 -9.83 7.00 -1.58
C LYS A 116 -9.02 6.86 -0.31
N VAL A 117 -7.87 6.21 -0.38
CA VAL A 117 -6.89 6.19 0.70
C VAL A 117 -5.81 7.19 0.38
N THR A 118 -5.49 8.07 1.33
CA THR A 118 -4.39 9.03 1.20
C THR A 118 -3.35 8.75 2.28
N ILE A 119 -2.08 8.67 1.88
CA ILE A 119 -0.92 8.52 2.77
C ILE A 119 -0.03 9.75 2.62
N PHE A 120 0.29 10.40 3.73
CA PHE A 120 1.10 11.61 3.79
C PHE A 120 2.52 11.33 4.29
N GLY A 121 3.48 12.18 3.89
CA GLY A 121 4.77 12.30 4.58
C GLY A 121 5.75 11.14 4.43
N ILE A 122 5.50 10.17 3.55
CA ILE A 122 6.51 9.16 3.18
C ILE A 122 7.46 9.78 2.16
N PRO A 123 8.80 9.64 2.29
CA PRO A 123 9.78 10.31 1.44
C PRO A 123 9.55 10.16 -0.07
N THR A 124 10.08 11.14 -0.81
CA THR A 124 10.00 11.27 -2.28
C THR A 124 8.62 11.63 -2.81
N ILE A 125 7.53 11.21 -2.15
CA ILE A 125 6.15 11.54 -2.53
C ILE A 125 5.38 11.97 -1.28
N GLU A 126 5.26 13.29 -1.09
CA GLU A 126 4.61 13.89 0.09
C GLU A 126 3.17 13.43 0.28
N THR A 127 2.43 13.18 -0.80
CA THR A 127 1.04 12.72 -0.75
C THR A 127 0.82 11.62 -1.78
N ARG A 128 0.43 10.43 -1.31
CA ARG A 128 0.09 9.27 -2.14
C ARG A 128 -1.40 9.03 -2.07
N VAL A 129 -2.06 8.98 -3.23
CA VAL A 129 -3.51 8.82 -3.34
C VAL A 129 -3.79 7.51 -4.07
N PHE A 130 -4.67 6.71 -3.48
CA PHE A 130 -5.11 5.42 -4.03
C PHE A 130 -6.63 5.40 -4.09
N GLU A 131 -7.19 5.19 -5.28
CA GLU A 131 -8.63 5.30 -5.52
C GLU A 131 -9.18 4.00 -6.10
N TRP A 132 -10.31 3.55 -5.56
CA TRP A 132 -11.05 2.42 -6.10
C TRP A 132 -12.50 2.82 -6.35
N SER A 133 -13.02 2.37 -7.48
CA SER A 133 -14.45 2.39 -7.79
C SER A 133 -14.86 0.96 -8.14
N LEU A 134 -15.69 0.37 -7.28
CA LEU A 134 -16.18 -0.99 -7.44
C LEU A 134 -17.46 -0.96 -8.26
N THR A 135 -17.30 -1.18 -9.57
CA THR A 135 -18.43 -1.49 -10.45
C THR A 135 -18.88 -2.92 -10.18
N LYS A 136 -20.13 -3.07 -9.76
CA LYS A 136 -20.76 -4.37 -9.52
C LYS A 136 -20.91 -5.18 -10.80
#